data_AF-A0A1S9REZ3-F1
#
_entry.id   AF-A0A1S9REZ3-F1
#
_cell.length_a   1.000
_cell.length_b   1.000
_cell.length_c   1.000
_cell.angle_alpha   90.00
_cell.angle_beta   90.00
_cell.angle_gamma   90.00
#
_symmetry.space_group_name_H-M   'P 1'
#
loop_
_entity.id
_entity.type
_entity.pdbx_description
1 polymer ?
#
loop_
_entity_poly.entity_id
_entity_poly.type
_entity_poly.pdbx_seq_one_letter_code
_entity_poly.pdbx_strand_id
1 'polypeptide(L)'
;MKPSILAPLAVLFTVAMAGTPDNPENMTPCLLKCNQQAAEEVGCGTYLNTDCTCASDPFVLALNTCLSARCDATDVKMSKDLHVKICHGTPV
;
A
#
# COMPACT_ATOMS: atom_id res chain seq x y z
N MET A 1 4.71 -39.77 -10.45
CA MET A 1 3.88 -39.63 -9.22
C MET A 1 3.39 -38.20 -9.16
N LYS A 2 2.09 -38.01 -8.97
CA LYS A 2 1.33 -36.77 -9.21
C LYS A 2 0.92 -36.19 -7.86
N PRO A 3 1.25 -34.94 -7.50
CA PRO A 3 0.58 -34.31 -6.39
C PRO A 3 -0.73 -33.67 -6.89
N SER A 4 -1.73 -33.91 -6.05
CA SER A 4 -3.15 -33.63 -6.15
C SER A 4 -3.54 -32.23 -6.57
N ILE A 5 -4.65 -32.22 -7.31
CA ILE A 5 -5.54 -31.10 -7.56
C ILE A 5 -6.22 -30.72 -6.24
N LEU A 6 -6.16 -29.44 -5.87
CA LEU A 6 -7.10 -28.79 -4.95
C LEU A 6 -7.75 -27.60 -5.68
N ALA A 7 -9.04 -27.46 -5.41
CA ALA A 7 -10.07 -26.84 -6.24
C ALA A 7 -10.10 -25.28 -6.12
N PRO A 8 -11.00 -24.60 -6.84
CA PRO A 8 -10.77 -23.30 -7.45
C PRO A 8 -10.85 -22.14 -6.45
N LEU A 9 -9.87 -21.23 -6.51
CA LEU A 9 -9.99 -19.91 -5.91
C LEU A 9 -10.94 -19.08 -6.78
N ALA A 10 -12.15 -18.85 -6.25
CA ALA A 10 -13.12 -17.92 -6.80
C ALA A 10 -12.47 -16.54 -6.97
N VAL A 11 -12.22 -16.14 -8.21
CA VAL A 11 -11.81 -14.79 -8.56
C VAL A 11 -13.08 -13.92 -8.52
N LEU A 12 -13.42 -13.45 -7.33
CA LEU A 12 -14.35 -12.34 -7.18
C LEU A 12 -13.64 -11.09 -7.72
N PHE A 13 -13.93 -10.74 -8.96
CA PHE A 13 -13.60 -9.43 -9.53
C PHE A 13 -14.42 -8.36 -8.78
N THR A 14 -13.90 -7.89 -7.65
CA THR A 14 -14.34 -6.63 -7.06
C THR A 14 -13.91 -5.51 -7.99
N VAL A 15 -14.89 -4.78 -8.52
CA VAL A 15 -14.68 -3.60 -9.37
C VAL A 15 -13.79 -2.62 -8.61
N ALA A 16 -12.57 -2.41 -9.10
CA ALA A 16 -11.69 -1.37 -8.59
C ALA A 16 -12.30 -0.01 -8.96
N MET A 17 -12.93 0.64 -7.99
CA MET A 17 -13.23 2.07 -8.07
C MET A 17 -11.88 2.78 -8.02
N ALA A 18 -11.34 3.14 -9.18
CA ALA A 18 -10.17 4.02 -9.28
C ALA A 18 -10.58 5.43 -8.83
N GLY A 19 -10.65 5.62 -7.50
CA GLY A 19 -10.77 6.95 -6.89
C GLY A 19 -9.49 7.72 -7.19
N THR A 20 -9.63 8.96 -7.67
CA THR A 20 -8.49 9.85 -7.90
C THR A 20 -7.78 10.15 -6.57
N PRO A 21 -6.44 10.29 -6.58
CA PRO A 21 -5.58 10.28 -5.38
C PRO A 21 -5.58 11.61 -4.62
N ASP A 22 -6.73 12.28 -4.58
CA ASP A 22 -6.82 13.65 -4.09
C ASP A 22 -6.83 13.73 -2.57
N ASN A 23 -7.35 12.70 -1.88
CA ASN A 23 -7.44 12.62 -0.42
C ASN A 23 -7.03 11.23 0.12
N PRO A 24 -6.50 11.13 1.35
CA PRO A 24 -6.30 9.86 2.05
C PRO A 24 -7.61 9.07 2.25
N GLU A 25 -8.77 9.73 2.15
CA GLU A 25 -10.09 9.09 2.11
C GLU A 25 -10.36 8.28 0.83
N ASN A 26 -9.57 8.50 -0.24
CA ASN A 26 -9.68 7.76 -1.49
C ASN A 26 -8.69 6.59 -1.58
N MET A 27 -7.95 6.29 -0.51
CA MET A 27 -7.11 5.09 -0.49
C MET A 27 -7.97 3.83 -0.57
N THR A 28 -7.53 2.87 -1.37
CA THR A 28 -8.15 1.55 -1.34
C THR A 28 -7.94 0.88 0.03
N PRO A 29 -8.79 -0.08 0.42
CA PRO A 29 -8.59 -0.83 1.65
C PRO A 29 -7.24 -1.57 1.72
N CYS A 30 -6.67 -1.92 0.56
CA CYS A 30 -5.36 -2.57 0.50
C CYS A 30 -4.25 -1.58 0.83
N LEU A 31 -4.26 -0.43 0.16
CA LEU A 31 -3.31 0.65 0.39
C LEU A 31 -3.33 1.13 1.85
N LEU A 32 -4.52 1.30 2.43
CA LEU A 32 -4.66 1.74 3.83
C LEU A 32 -4.05 0.72 4.81
N LYS A 33 -4.31 -0.58 4.61
CA LYS A 33 -3.71 -1.64 5.43
C LYS A 33 -2.20 -1.67 5.31
N CYS A 34 -1.67 -1.62 4.08
CA CYS A 34 -0.23 -1.65 3.89
C CYS A 34 0.49 -0.43 4.48
N ASN A 35 -0.12 0.76 4.39
CA ASN A 35 0.39 1.96 5.06
C ASN A 35 0.45 1.78 6.57
N GLN A 36 -0.63 1.34 7.20
CA GLN A 36 -0.65 1.14 8.66
C GLN A 36 0.35 0.06 9.10
N GLN A 37 0.42 -1.07 8.39
CA GLN A 37 1.37 -2.15 8.70
C GLN A 37 2.82 -1.69 8.59
N ALA A 38 3.17 -0.99 7.50
CA ALA A 38 4.52 -0.45 7.33
C ALA A 38 4.89 0.55 8.42
N ALA A 39 3.95 1.42 8.83
CA ALA A 39 4.17 2.39 9.90
C ALA A 39 4.38 1.72 11.27
N GLU A 40 3.66 0.65 11.56
CA GLU A 40 3.84 -0.15 12.77
C GLU A 40 5.20 -0.86 12.77
N GLU A 41 5.59 -1.47 11.64
CA GLU A 41 6.83 -2.23 11.50
C GLU A 41 8.08 -1.37 11.76
N VAL A 42 8.07 -0.12 11.31
CA VAL A 42 9.19 0.80 11.47
C VAL A 42 9.11 1.66 12.74
N GLY A 43 8.07 1.46 13.56
CA GLY A 43 7.89 2.19 14.81
C GLY A 43 7.34 3.61 14.68
N CYS A 44 6.83 4.01 13.52
CA CYS A 44 6.11 5.29 13.36
C CYS A 44 4.72 5.26 14.02
N GLY A 45 4.19 4.06 14.32
CA GLY A 45 2.93 3.80 15.02
C GLY A 45 1.69 3.98 14.15
N THR A 46 1.65 5.02 13.31
CA THR A 46 0.59 5.23 12.33
C THR A 46 1.14 5.86 11.06
N TYR A 47 0.54 5.53 9.92
CA TYR A 47 0.89 6.12 8.63
C TYR A 47 0.61 7.64 8.57
N LEU A 48 -0.23 8.14 9.47
CA LEU A 48 -0.54 9.57 9.64
C LEU A 48 0.59 10.36 10.30
N ASN A 49 1.59 9.68 10.89
CA ASN A 49 2.79 10.33 11.43
C ASN A 49 3.75 10.64 10.28
N THR A 50 3.38 11.64 9.46
CA THR A 50 4.08 11.98 8.22
C THR A 50 5.52 12.43 8.47
N ASP A 51 5.78 13.09 9.60
CA ASP A 51 7.15 13.46 9.98
C ASP A 51 8.06 12.23 10.14
N CYS A 52 7.51 11.12 10.63
CA CYS A 52 8.23 9.86 10.75
C CYS A 52 8.27 9.09 9.43
N THR A 53 7.11 8.90 8.78
CA THR A 53 7.01 8.04 7.59
C THR A 53 7.72 8.64 6.38
N CYS A 54 7.71 9.97 6.22
CA CYS A 54 8.45 10.66 5.16
C CYS A 54 9.96 10.71 5.39
N ALA A 55 10.42 10.55 6.64
CA ALA A 55 11.84 10.54 7.00
C ALA A 55 12.43 9.12 7.08
N SER A 56 11.64 8.09 6.81
CA SER A 56 11.99 6.69 7.04
C SER A 56 12.08 5.91 5.73
N ASP A 57 13.27 5.73 5.19
CA ASP A 57 13.50 4.81 4.06
C ASP A 57 12.99 3.38 4.36
N PRO A 58 13.12 2.83 5.59
CA PRO A 58 12.51 1.55 5.95
C PRO A 58 11.00 1.52 5.76
N PHE A 59 10.29 2.63 6.00
CA PHE A 59 8.83 2.71 5.83
C PHE A 59 8.46 2.46 4.37
N VAL A 60 9.18 3.13 3.46
CA VAL A 60 8.98 3.03 2.02
C VAL A 60 9.21 1.60 1.53
N LEU A 61 10.28 0.96 2.02
CA LEU A 61 10.59 -0.42 1.66
C LEU A 61 9.52 -1.40 2.16
N ALA A 62 9.10 -1.28 3.42
CA ALA A 62 8.06 -2.11 4.02
C ALA A 62 6.71 -1.93 3.30
N LEU A 63 6.34 -0.68 3.00
CA LEU A 63 5.15 -0.33 2.26
C LEU A 63 5.16 -0.96 0.85
N ASN A 64 6.23 -0.75 0.08
CA ASN A 64 6.36 -1.33 -1.26
C ASN A 64 6.33 -2.86 -1.25
N THR A 65 6.93 -3.49 -0.23
CA THR A 65 6.89 -4.95 -0.04
C THR A 65 5.46 -5.43 0.19
N CYS A 66 4.71 -4.76 1.07
CA CYS A 66 3.32 -5.09 1.33
C CYS A 66 2.45 -4.92 0.07
N LEU A 67 2.57 -3.77 -0.61
CA LEU A 67 1.79 -3.47 -1.81
C LEU A 67 2.05 -4.49 -2.92
N SER A 68 3.32 -4.81 -3.19
CA SER A 68 3.70 -5.76 -4.25
C SER A 68 3.22 -7.18 -3.97
N ALA A 69 3.06 -7.54 -2.69
CA ALA A 69 2.62 -8.87 -2.29
C ALA A 69 1.09 -9.02 -2.22
N ARG A 70 0.34 -7.93 -2.04
CA ARG A 70 -1.07 -8.00 -1.61
C ARG A 70 -2.03 -7.10 -2.40
N CYS A 71 -1.52 -6.07 -3.05
CA CYS A 71 -2.31 -5.04 -3.70
C CYS A 71 -2.11 -5.07 -5.21
N ASP A 72 -2.95 -4.33 -5.95
CA ASP A 72 -2.81 -4.23 -7.39
C ASP A 72 -1.80 -3.15 -7.81
N ALA A 73 -1.48 -3.08 -9.09
CA ALA A 73 -0.56 -2.08 -9.62
C ALA A 73 -1.09 -0.63 -9.49
N THR A 74 -2.41 -0.45 -9.39
CA THR A 74 -3.06 0.86 -9.17
C THR A 74 -2.74 1.37 -7.78
N ASP A 75 -2.75 0.50 -6.77
CA ASP A 75 -2.41 0.83 -5.38
C ASP A 75 -0.93 1.22 -5.25
N VAL A 76 -0.03 0.53 -5.95
CA VAL A 76 1.39 0.90 -5.99
C VAL A 76 1.57 2.31 -6.58
N LYS A 77 0.88 2.60 -7.68
CA LYS A 77 0.94 3.93 -8.30
C LYS A 77 0.35 4.99 -7.37
N MET A 78 -0.83 4.74 -6.80
CA MET A 78 -1.51 5.64 -5.87
C MET A 78 -0.65 5.93 -4.64
N SER A 79 0.03 4.91 -4.10
CA SER A 79 0.93 5.07 -2.96
C SER A 79 2.07 6.04 -3.27
N LYS A 80 2.67 5.95 -4.46
CA LYS A 80 3.76 6.85 -4.88
C LYS A 80 3.27 8.27 -5.07
N ASP A 81 2.16 8.44 -5.80
CA ASP A 81 1.56 9.76 -6.04
C ASP A 81 1.20 10.44 -4.71
N LEU A 82 0.65 9.68 -3.78
CA LEU A 82 0.31 10.19 -2.45
C LEU A 82 1.55 10.52 -1.61
N HIS A 83 2.58 9.68 -1.63
CA HIS A 83 3.81 9.93 -0.89
C HIS A 83 4.49 11.21 -1.36
N VAL A 84 4.58 11.44 -2.69
CA VAL A 84 5.09 12.70 -3.26
C VAL A 84 4.27 13.90 -2.78
N LYS A 85 2.94 13.78 -2.73
CA LYS A 85 2.04 14.86 -2.29
C LYS A 85 2.20 15.18 -0.81
N ILE A 86 2.26 14.15 0.05
CA ILE A 86 2.31 14.31 1.51
C ILE A 86 3.70 14.71 1.98
N CYS A 87 4.75 14.13 1.40
CA CYS A 87 6.14 14.36 1.82
C CYS A 87 6.80 15.54 1.10
N HIS A 88 6.01 16.45 0.52
CA HIS A 88 6.50 17.66 -0.15
C HIS A 88 7.52 17.38 -1.28
N GLY A 89 7.35 16.25 -1.97
CA GLY A 89 8.15 15.89 -3.13
C GLY A 89 9.53 15.31 -2.84
N THR A 90 9.83 14.82 -1.62
CA THR A 90 10.98 13.92 -1.46
C THR A 90 10.72 12.65 -2.28
N PRO A 91 11.53 12.38 -3.32
CA PRO A 91 11.37 11.18 -4.12
C PRO A 91 11.78 9.97 -3.29
N VAL A 92 10.95 8.93 -3.35
CA VAL A 92 11.19 7.59 -2.84
C VAL A 92 11.43 6.60 -3.97
#